data_AF-A0A962CFN5-F1
#
_entry.id   AF-A0A962CFN5-F1
#
_cell.length_a   1.000
_cell.length_b   1.000
_cell.length_c   1.000
_cell.angle_alpha   90.00
_cell.angle_beta   90.00
_cell.angle_gamma   90.00
#
_symmetry.space_group_name_H-M   'P 1'
#
loop_
_entity.id
_entity.type
_entity.pdbx_description
1 polymer ?
#
loop_
_entity_poly.entity_id
_entity_poly.type
_entity_poly.pdbx_seq_one_letter_code
_entity_poly.pdbx_strand_id
1 'polypeptide(L)' 'RAQLAAAGSADGFRTYFPRLEFCTDNGAMIALAGAIRLEAGQHNDAEIRVFPRWDLQALAPV' A
#
# COMPACT_ATOMS: atom_id res chain seq x y z
N ARG A 1 15.84 -8.10 -1.15
CA ARG A 1 15.48 -8.71 0.16
C ARG A 1 16.70 -8.94 1.03
N ALA A 2 17.65 -9.82 0.65
CA ALA A 2 18.79 -10.17 1.50
C ALA A 2 19.66 -8.97 1.95
N GLN A 3 20.04 -8.09 1.02
CA GLN A 3 20.84 -6.89 1.34
C GLN A 3 20.12 -5.96 2.33
N LEU A 4 18.83 -5.70 2.11
CA LEU A 4 18.01 -4.87 3.01
C LEU A 4 17.83 -5.51 4.39
N ALA A 5 17.68 -6.83 4.44
CA ALA A 5 17.59 -7.56 5.71
C ALA A 5 18.92 -7.52 6.48
N ALA A 6 20.05 -7.63 5.79
CA ALA A 6 21.38 -7.48 6.39
C ALA A 6 21.60 -6.06 6.94
N ALA A 7 21.19 -5.04 6.19
CA ALA A 7 21.21 -3.65 6.66
C ALA A 7 20.31 -3.47 7.89
N GLY A 8 19.11 -4.06 7.90
CA GLY A 8 18.22 -4.02 9.07
C GLY A 8 18.86 -4.58 10.34
N SER A 9 19.57 -5.70 10.22
CA SER A 9 20.33 -6.29 11.33
C SER A 9 21.49 -5.40 11.80
N ALA A 10 22.16 -4.69 10.88
CA ALA A 10 23.29 -3.82 11.21
C ALA A 10 22.85 -2.49 11.85
N ASP A 11 21.79 -1.88 11.31
CA ASP A 11 21.37 -0.52 11.65
C ASP A 11 20.22 -0.50 12.69
N GLY A 12 19.73 -1.66 13.12
CA GLY A 12 18.74 -1.80 14.19
C GLY A 12 17.27 -1.63 13.76
N PHE A 13 16.94 -1.88 12.49
CA PHE A 13 15.55 -1.84 11.99
C PHE A 13 15.06 -3.20 11.48
N ARG A 14 13.74 -3.40 11.51
CA ARG A 14 13.11 -4.64 11.02
C ARG A 14 12.64 -4.48 9.58
N THR A 15 12.89 -5.49 8.75
CA THR A 15 12.36 -5.55 7.38
C THR A 15 11.13 -6.43 7.30
N TYR A 16 10.13 -5.98 6.56
CA TYR A 16 8.93 -6.75 6.23
C TYR A 16 8.76 -6.78 4.72
N PHE A 17 8.55 -7.97 4.17
CA PHE A 17 8.30 -8.15 2.74
C PHE A 17 7.02 -8.95 2.57
N PRO A 18 6.15 -8.59 1.62
CA PRO A 18 5.00 -9.41 1.29
C PRO A 18 5.45 -10.75 0.67
N ARG A 19 4.53 -11.74 0.66
CA ARG A 19 4.71 -12.96 -0.13
C ARG A 19 4.95 -12.60 -1.59
N LEU A 20 5.68 -13.44 -2.33
CA LEU A 20 6.08 -13.15 -3.72
C LEU A 20 4.90 -12.81 -4.64
N GLU A 21 3.80 -13.54 -4.51
CA GLU A 21 2.54 -13.31 -5.24
C GLU A 21 1.90 -11.93 -4.99
N PHE A 22 2.30 -11.25 -3.92
CA PHE A 22 1.83 -9.92 -3.53
C PHE A 22 2.89 -8.83 -3.74
N CYS A 23 4.06 -9.15 -4.30
CA CYS A 23 5.11 -8.17 -4.57
C CYS A 23 4.86 -7.35 -5.85
N THR A 24 4.16 -7.92 -6.84
CA THR A 24 3.81 -7.25 -8.10
C THR A 24 2.38 -6.71 -8.05
N ASP A 25 2.01 -5.88 -9.03
CA ASP A 25 0.66 -5.38 -9.17
C ASP A 25 -0.36 -6.53 -9.17
N ASN A 26 -1.34 -6.44 -8.26
CA ASN A 26 -2.35 -7.46 -8.07
C ASN A 26 -3.66 -6.82 -7.57
N GLY A 27 -4.78 -7.49 -7.82
CA GLY A 27 -6.10 -7.01 -7.37
C GLY A 27 -6.31 -7.11 -5.85
N ALA A 28 -5.60 -8.02 -5.17
CA ALA A 28 -5.78 -8.25 -3.75
C ALA A 28 -5.35 -7.05 -2.90
N MET A 29 -4.24 -6.38 -3.24
CA MET A 29 -3.80 -5.17 -2.54
C MET A 29 -4.76 -3.99 -2.75
N ILE A 30 -5.37 -3.87 -3.94
CA ILE A 30 -6.36 -2.82 -4.24
C ILE A 30 -7.64 -3.05 -3.44
N ALA A 31 -8.13 -4.29 -3.39
CA ALA A 31 -9.30 -4.66 -2.59
C ALA A 31 -9.07 -4.40 -1.08
N LEU A 32 -7.91 -4.77 -0.56
CA LEU A 32 -7.54 -4.52 0.84
C LEU A 32 -7.46 -3.03 1.15
N ALA A 33 -6.79 -2.23 0.32
CA ALA A 33 -6.69 -0.78 0.51
C ALA A 33 -8.07 -0.10 0.47
N GLY A 34 -8.95 -0.56 -0.43
CA GLY A 34 -10.34 -0.09 -0.50
C GLY A 34 -11.14 -0.42 0.76
N ALA A 35 -11.04 -1.66 1.26
CA ALA A 35 -11.70 -2.08 2.50
C ALA A 35 -11.23 -1.25 3.72
N ILE A 36 -9.92 -1.05 3.88
CA ILE A 36 -9.36 -0.23 4.96
C ILE A 36 -9.87 1.21 4.90
N ARG A 37 -9.92 1.81 3.70
CA ARG A 37 -10.44 3.18 3.51
C ARG A 37 -11.93 3.28 3.79
N LEU A 38 -12.69 2.28 3.38
CA LEU A 38 -14.13 2.20 3.65
C LEU A 38 -14.40 2.08 5.16
N GLU A 39 -13.66 1.22 5.86
CA GLU A 39 -13.73 1.08 7.32
C GLU A 39 -13.35 2.39 8.04
N ALA A 40 -12.41 3.16 7.49
CA ALA A 40 -12.05 4.50 7.96
C ALA A 40 -13.11 5.58 7.63
N GLY A 41 -14.25 5.20 7.03
CA GLY A 41 -15.37 6.10 6.72
C GLY A 41 -15.25 6.86 5.41
N GLN A 42 -14.26 6.57 4.56
CA GLN A 42 -14.16 7.18 3.23
C GLN A 42 -15.21 6.60 2.29
N HIS A 43 -15.89 7.47 1.56
CA HIS A 43 -16.90 7.13 0.58
C HIS A 43 -16.76 8.04 -0.64
N ASN A 44 -17.06 7.49 -1.81
CA ASN A 44 -17.14 8.23 -3.06
C ASN A 44 -18.58 8.16 -3.59
N ASP A 45 -18.92 9.10 -4.48
CA ASP A 45 -20.13 8.99 -5.30
C ASP A 45 -19.96 7.89 -6.37
N ALA A 46 -20.98 7.72 -7.21
CA ALA A 46 -20.95 6.72 -8.28
C ALA A 46 -20.00 7.08 -9.44
N GLU A 47 -19.40 8.27 -9.44
CA GLU A 47 -18.50 8.70 -10.51
C GLU A 47 -17.13 8.04 -10.36
N ILE A 48 -16.69 7.36 -11.42
CA ILE A 48 -15.33 6.79 -11.44
C ILE A 48 -14.37 7.85 -11.97
N ARG A 49 -13.55 8.40 -11.07
CA ARG A 49 -12.46 9.32 -11.42
C ARG A 49 -11.14 8.59 -11.50
N VAL A 50 -10.36 8.86 -12.55
CA VAL A 50 -9.05 8.27 -12.77
C VAL A 50 -7.99 9.37 -12.74
N PHE A 51 -6.91 9.12 -12.00
CA PHE A 51 -5.80 10.06 -11.85
C PHE A 51 -4.51 9.40 -12.36
N PRO A 52 -4.13 9.60 -13.64
CA PRO A 52 -2.91 9.01 -14.21
C PRO A 52 -1.63 9.42 -13.47
N ARG A 53 -1.66 10.59 -12.83
CA ARG A 53 -0.65 11.06 -11.89
C ARG A 53 -1.35 11.36 -10.57
N TRP A 54 -1.26 10.43 -9.64
CA TRP A 54 -1.84 10.60 -8.31
C TRP A 54 -0.74 10.58 -7.27
N ASP A 55 -0.57 11.70 -6.57
CA ASP A 55 0.41 11.80 -5.49
C ASP A 55 -0.08 11.06 -4.24
N LEU A 56 0.74 10.13 -3.74
CA LEU A 56 0.47 9.38 -2.52
C LEU A 56 0.39 10.29 -1.29
N GLN A 57 1.17 11.38 -1.27
CA GLN A 57 1.19 12.33 -0.15
C GLN A 57 -0.07 13.19 -0.06
N ALA A 58 -0.82 13.30 -1.17
CA ALA A 58 -2.09 14.03 -1.20
C ALA A 58 -3.27 13.22 -0.62
N LEU A 59 -3.08 11.95 -0.27
CA LEU A 59 -4.14 11.12 0.28
C LEU A 59 -4.47 11.52 1.72
N ALA A 60 -5.77 11.60 2.02
CA ALA A 60 -6.23 11.70 3.40
C ALA A 60 -5.78 10.46 4.21
N PRO A 61 -5.35 10.65 5.47
CA PRO A 61 -5.06 9.55 6.38
C PRO A 61 -6.27 8.60 6.52
N VAL A 62 -5.96 7.34 6.79
CA VAL A 62 -6.93 6.30 7.21
C VAL A 62 -6.81 6.06 8.70
#